data_AF-X0PEH1-F1
#
_entry.id   AF-X0PEH1-F1
#
_cell.length_a   1.000
_cell.length_b   1.000
_cell.length_c   1.000
_cell.angle_alpha   90.00
_cell.angle_beta   90.00
_cell.angle_gamma   90.00
#
_symmetry.space_group_name_H-M   'P 1'
#
loop_
_entity.id
_entity.type
_entity.pdbx_description
1 polymer ?
#
loop_
_entity_poly.entity_id
_entity_poly.type
_entity_poly.pdbx_seq_one_letter_code
_entity_poly.pdbx_strand_id
1 'polypeptide(L)'
;MKLKRTILLLIAATFLVVAGVLSNTDQVSAHPSRDQNVYYDYPTTATVVGTWGANLFEGNDQNKVFQRVLPVNSQWQVYGYTWRDDGYYYYAGGNLWIQGNQIKTPVYNWLDAILNVVSRYGEDWNSNTRWRTTTPFLGPIEVALEDDTNGQAIDTRLYQVFDNGDINDVTWAVQPH
;
A
#
# COMPACT_ATOMS: atom_id res chain seq x y z
N MET A 1 9.94 -56.96 1.94
CA MET A 1 10.08 -55.68 1.18
C MET A 1 8.86 -54.76 1.36
N LYS A 2 8.44 -54.41 2.59
CA LYS A 2 7.26 -53.56 2.83
C LYS A 2 7.48 -52.40 3.82
N LEU A 3 8.73 -52.14 4.22
CA LEU A 3 9.07 -51.11 5.22
C LEU A 3 9.50 -49.77 4.61
N LYS A 4 9.82 -49.73 3.30
CA LYS A 4 10.34 -48.52 2.63
C LYS A 4 9.25 -47.55 2.13
N ARG A 5 7.98 -47.97 2.06
CA ARG A 5 6.87 -47.14 1.55
C ARG A 5 6.13 -46.35 2.64
N THR A 6 6.20 -46.75 3.91
CA THR A 6 5.53 -46.07 5.01
C THR A 6 6.32 -44.89 5.58
N ILE A 7 7.65 -44.88 5.45
CA ILE A 7 8.51 -43.77 5.92
C ILE A 7 8.38 -42.54 5.01
N LEU A 8 8.11 -42.71 3.71
CA LEU A 8 7.92 -41.58 2.78
C LEU A 8 6.60 -40.83 3.01
N LEU A 9 5.56 -41.49 3.50
CA LEU A 9 4.26 -40.86 3.79
C LEU A 9 4.25 -40.09 5.12
N LEU A 10 5.11 -40.46 6.07
CA LEU A 10 5.21 -39.73 7.34
C LEU A 10 5.94 -38.39 7.20
N ILE A 11 6.88 -38.27 6.25
CA ILE A 11 7.63 -37.02 6.00
C ILE A 11 6.78 -35.99 5.21
N ALA A 12 5.82 -36.45 4.39
CA ALA A 12 4.90 -35.57 3.68
C ALA A 12 3.81 -34.95 4.59
N ALA A 13 3.48 -35.60 5.71
CA ALA A 13 2.48 -35.10 6.64
C ALA A 13 3.02 -34.07 7.66
N THR A 14 4.32 -34.05 7.92
CA THR A 14 4.94 -33.07 8.86
C THR A 14 5.25 -31.72 8.22
N PHE A 15 5.21 -31.60 6.89
CA PHE A 15 5.47 -30.33 6.20
C PHE A 15 4.26 -29.39 6.11
N LEU A 16 3.06 -29.85 6.46
CA LEU A 16 1.83 -29.06 6.34
C LEU A 16 1.38 -28.34 7.64
N VAL A 17 2.02 -28.62 8.78
CA VAL A 17 1.62 -28.03 10.09
C VAL A 17 2.52 -26.85 10.50
N VAL A 18 3.65 -26.59 9.83
CA VAL A 18 4.59 -25.52 10.21
C VAL A 18 4.36 -24.20 9.46
N ALA A 19 3.47 -24.17 8.46
CA ALA A 19 3.19 -22.93 7.72
C ALA A 19 2.35 -21.90 8.50
N GLY A 20 1.81 -22.25 9.68
CA GLY A 20 0.86 -21.41 10.42
C GLY A 20 1.44 -20.53 11.54
N VAL A 21 2.76 -20.55 11.82
CA VAL A 21 3.29 -19.98 13.09
C VAL A 21 4.30 -18.83 12.91
N LEU A 22 4.57 -18.37 11.68
CA LEU A 22 5.55 -17.30 11.45
C LEU A 22 4.96 -16.12 10.66
N SER A 23 3.81 -15.62 11.09
CA SER A 23 3.32 -14.30 10.65
C SER A 23 3.81 -13.25 11.65
N ASN A 24 4.76 -12.40 11.24
CA ASN A 24 5.11 -11.23 12.03
C ASN A 24 4.02 -10.18 11.82
N THR A 25 3.32 -9.83 12.89
CA THR A 25 2.37 -8.71 12.88
C THR A 25 3.13 -7.48 13.33
N ASP A 26 3.64 -6.72 12.37
CA ASP A 26 4.21 -5.41 12.65
C ASP A 26 3.05 -4.42 12.78
N GLN A 27 2.77 -4.01 14.02
CA GLN A 27 1.93 -2.85 14.27
C GLN A 27 2.79 -1.61 14.14
N VAL A 28 2.43 -0.80 13.17
CA VAL A 28 3.00 0.52 12.99
C VAL A 28 1.90 1.50 13.35
N SER A 29 2.22 2.58 14.06
CA SER A 29 1.26 3.67 14.22
C SER A 29 0.77 4.10 12.84
N ALA A 30 -0.53 4.44 12.66
CA ALA A 30 -1.02 5.03 11.38
C ALA A 30 -0.17 6.21 10.92
N HIS A 31 0.50 6.83 11.88
CA HIS A 31 1.45 7.87 11.64
C HIS A 31 2.88 7.33 11.72
N PRO A 32 3.58 7.20 10.59
CA PRO A 32 4.56 8.21 10.27
C PRO A 32 3.79 9.47 9.88
N SER A 33 3.68 10.47 10.76
CA SER A 33 3.03 11.73 10.40
C SER A 33 3.70 12.30 9.16
N ARG A 34 3.05 12.13 8.02
CA ARG A 34 3.49 12.81 6.82
C ARG A 34 2.95 14.22 6.96
N ASP A 35 3.86 15.08 7.37
CA ASP A 35 3.57 16.48 7.49
C ASP A 35 3.11 16.98 6.12
N GLN A 36 1.99 17.67 6.14
CA GLN A 36 1.46 18.25 4.94
C GLN A 36 2.47 19.23 4.36
N ASN A 37 2.58 19.26 3.03
CA ASN A 37 3.50 20.12 2.29
C ASN A 37 4.99 19.80 2.51
N VAL A 38 5.34 18.65 3.10
CA VAL A 38 6.71 18.18 3.26
C VAL A 38 7.09 17.20 2.15
N TYR A 39 8.30 17.35 1.63
CA TYR A 39 8.88 16.48 0.63
C TYR A 39 9.61 15.31 1.29
N TYR A 40 9.33 14.10 0.82
CA TYR A 40 9.97 12.87 1.26
C TYR A 40 10.70 12.23 0.08
N ASP A 41 12.00 11.95 0.25
CA ASP A 41 12.78 11.21 -0.72
C ASP A 41 12.23 9.80 -0.89
N TYR A 42 11.97 9.42 -2.14
CA TYR A 42 11.38 8.14 -2.50
C TYR A 42 11.70 7.78 -3.95
N PRO A 43 12.97 7.45 -4.25
CA PRO A 43 13.37 7.10 -5.60
C PRO A 43 12.82 5.73 -6.00
N THR A 44 11.89 5.70 -6.95
CA THR A 44 11.31 4.44 -7.48
C THR A 44 10.77 4.62 -8.89
N THR A 45 10.30 3.55 -9.52
CA THR A 45 9.57 3.59 -10.79
C THR A 45 8.08 3.46 -10.54
N ALA A 46 7.31 4.48 -10.87
CA ALA A 46 5.86 4.44 -10.80
C ALA A 46 5.25 3.96 -12.12
N THR A 47 4.14 3.22 -12.05
CA THR A 47 3.34 2.79 -13.20
C THR A 47 2.01 3.52 -13.22
N VAL A 48 1.63 4.09 -14.36
CA VAL A 48 0.34 4.77 -14.52
C VAL A 48 -0.80 3.75 -14.59
N VAL A 49 -1.78 3.88 -13.70
CA VAL A 49 -2.94 2.96 -13.56
C VAL A 49 -4.30 3.66 -13.58
N GLY A 50 -4.34 4.99 -13.71
CA GLY A 50 -5.59 5.71 -13.91
C GLY A 50 -6.27 5.27 -15.21
N THR A 51 -7.61 5.16 -15.21
CA THR A 51 -8.42 4.70 -16.36
C THR A 51 -8.11 5.46 -17.65
N TRP A 52 -7.82 6.75 -17.53
CA TRP A 52 -7.51 7.64 -18.65
C TRP A 52 -6.05 8.08 -18.70
N GLY A 53 -5.18 7.49 -17.87
CA GLY A 53 -3.80 7.92 -17.66
C GLY A 53 -3.60 8.64 -16.33
N ALA A 54 -2.50 9.38 -16.21
CA ALA A 54 -2.20 10.21 -15.04
C ALA A 54 -1.93 11.67 -15.44
N ASN A 55 -2.44 12.60 -14.67
CA ASN A 55 -2.22 14.02 -14.87
C ASN A 55 -0.79 14.38 -14.41
N LEU A 56 -0.06 15.06 -15.29
CA LEU A 56 1.22 15.67 -15.00
C LEU A 56 1.02 17.17 -14.80
N PHE A 57 1.48 17.69 -13.68
CA PHE A 57 1.42 19.10 -13.33
C PHE A 57 2.83 19.69 -13.24
N GLU A 58 2.97 20.97 -13.57
CA GLU A 58 4.12 21.79 -13.20
C GLU A 58 3.81 22.54 -11.91
N GLY A 59 4.70 22.44 -10.92
CA GLY A 59 4.45 22.87 -9.55
C GLY A 59 3.60 21.87 -8.77
N ASN A 60 3.59 22.03 -7.44
CA ASN A 60 2.89 21.16 -6.51
C ASN A 60 2.26 21.97 -5.38
N ASP A 61 1.55 23.03 -5.75
CA ASP A 61 0.79 23.87 -4.82
C ASP A 61 -0.63 24.09 -5.36
N GLN A 62 -1.34 25.06 -4.80
CA GLN A 62 -2.70 25.43 -5.23
C GLN A 62 -2.74 26.06 -6.63
N ASN A 63 -1.59 26.50 -7.16
CA ASN A 63 -1.45 27.14 -8.48
C ASN A 63 -0.79 26.23 -9.52
N LYS A 64 -0.69 24.93 -9.25
CA LYS A 64 -0.10 23.96 -10.18
C LYS A 64 -0.76 24.00 -11.55
N VAL A 65 0.05 23.91 -12.60
CA VAL A 65 -0.39 24.04 -13.99
C VAL A 65 -0.44 22.67 -14.63
N PHE A 66 -1.60 22.27 -15.15
CA PHE A 66 -1.72 21.04 -15.92
C PHE A 66 -0.84 21.10 -17.18
N GLN A 67 -0.05 20.07 -17.41
CA GLN A 67 0.84 19.98 -18.56
C GLN A 67 0.30 19.00 -19.61
N ARG A 68 0.11 17.73 -19.21
CA ARG A 68 -0.35 16.66 -20.09
C ARG A 68 -0.86 15.46 -19.31
N VAL A 69 -1.46 14.52 -20.03
CA VAL A 69 -1.79 13.19 -19.53
C VAL A 69 -0.69 12.20 -19.91
N LEU A 70 -0.20 11.44 -18.93
CA LEU A 70 0.71 10.33 -19.10
C LEU A 70 -0.07 9.06 -19.53
N PRO A 71 0.40 8.30 -20.54
CA PRO A 71 -0.31 7.12 -21.02
C PRO A 71 -0.50 6.04 -19.94
N VAL A 72 -1.61 5.32 -20.00
CA VAL A 72 -1.86 4.13 -19.16
C VAL A 72 -0.74 3.10 -19.36
N ASN A 73 -0.32 2.45 -18.28
CA ASN A 73 0.79 1.48 -18.22
C ASN A 73 2.17 2.03 -18.57
N SER A 74 2.31 3.34 -18.79
CA SER A 74 3.64 3.95 -18.90
C SER A 74 4.34 3.97 -17.54
N GLN A 75 5.66 3.83 -17.57
CA GLN A 75 6.52 3.82 -16.39
C GLN A 75 7.32 5.13 -16.31
N TRP A 76 7.42 5.68 -15.10
CA TRP A 76 8.07 6.96 -14.85
C TRP A 76 8.96 6.85 -13.62
N GLN A 77 10.19 7.36 -13.74
CA GLN A 77 11.02 7.57 -12.56
C GLN A 77 10.37 8.66 -11.71
N VAL A 78 10.19 8.36 -10.43
CA VAL A 78 9.83 9.34 -9.41
C VAL A 78 10.95 9.42 -8.37
N TYR A 79 11.15 10.59 -7.79
CA TYR A 79 12.28 10.87 -6.88
C TYR A 79 11.82 11.07 -5.44
N GLY A 80 10.54 11.34 -5.23
CA GLY A 80 9.95 11.63 -3.94
C GLY A 80 8.46 11.84 -4.04
N TYR A 81 7.85 12.14 -2.91
CA TYR A 81 6.43 12.49 -2.85
C TYR A 81 6.16 13.57 -1.80
N THR A 82 4.98 14.15 -1.89
CA THR A 82 4.43 15.10 -0.91
C THR A 82 2.94 14.84 -0.74
N TRP A 83 2.45 15.01 0.49
CA TRP A 83 1.03 15.10 0.77
C TRP A 83 0.56 16.57 0.73
N ARG A 84 -0.55 16.84 0.05
CA ARG A 84 -1.22 18.14 -0.06
C ARG A 84 -2.69 17.99 0.35
N ASP A 85 -3.39 19.11 0.59
CA ASP A 85 -4.82 19.12 0.93
C ASP A 85 -5.69 18.29 -0.02
N ASP A 86 -5.30 18.21 -1.30
CA ASP A 86 -6.05 17.55 -2.36
C ASP A 86 -5.48 16.18 -2.78
N GLY A 87 -4.44 15.68 -2.12
CA GLY A 87 -3.91 14.37 -2.43
C GLY A 87 -2.40 14.21 -2.28
N TYR A 88 -1.95 12.97 -2.51
CA TYR A 88 -0.55 12.66 -2.70
C TYR A 88 -0.09 13.05 -4.10
N TYR A 89 1.15 13.54 -4.22
CA TYR A 89 1.81 13.86 -5.47
C TYR A 89 3.23 13.28 -5.50
N TYR A 90 3.62 12.68 -6.63
CA TYR A 90 4.94 12.12 -6.83
C TYR A 90 5.78 13.00 -7.74
N TYR A 91 7.01 13.30 -7.33
CA TYR A 91 7.92 14.17 -8.06
C TYR A 91 8.60 13.41 -9.20
N ALA A 92 8.35 13.83 -10.43
CA ALA A 92 8.88 13.23 -11.66
C ALA A 92 10.13 13.96 -12.23
N GLY A 93 10.68 14.92 -11.47
CA GLY A 93 11.82 15.74 -11.90
C GLY A 93 11.40 17.03 -12.60
N GLY A 94 12.30 18.03 -12.64
CA GLY A 94 12.08 19.27 -13.41
C GLY A 94 10.83 20.06 -12.99
N ASN A 95 10.52 20.10 -11.69
CA ASN A 95 9.28 20.68 -11.14
C ASN A 95 7.97 20.02 -11.65
N LEU A 96 8.02 18.77 -12.14
CA LEU A 96 6.87 18.03 -12.60
C LEU A 96 6.37 17.04 -11.56
N TRP A 97 5.05 16.95 -11.42
CA TRP A 97 4.38 16.17 -10.38
C TRP A 97 3.22 15.36 -10.94
N ILE A 98 3.12 14.10 -10.50
CA ILE A 98 2.09 13.16 -10.91
C ILE A 98 1.13 12.94 -9.76
N GLN A 99 -0.18 12.97 -10.01
CA GLN A 99 -1.19 12.72 -8.98
C GLN A 99 -1.11 11.26 -8.49
N GLY A 100 -0.97 11.08 -7.18
CA GLY A 100 -0.67 9.78 -6.55
C GLY A 100 -1.74 8.73 -6.77
N ASN A 101 -3.02 9.12 -6.73
CA ASN A 101 -4.12 8.19 -6.95
C ASN A 101 -4.24 7.67 -8.40
N GLN A 102 -3.40 8.12 -9.33
CA GLN A 102 -3.40 7.68 -10.74
C GLN A 102 -2.19 6.81 -11.09
N ILE A 103 -1.34 6.50 -10.10
CA ILE A 103 -0.16 5.65 -10.26
C ILE A 103 -0.12 4.59 -9.17
N LYS A 104 0.74 3.59 -9.36
CA LYS A 104 1.17 2.65 -8.32
C LYS A 104 2.69 2.55 -8.32
N THR A 105 3.28 2.20 -7.18
CA THR A 105 4.71 1.94 -7.06
C THR A 105 4.96 0.52 -6.59
N PRO A 106 6.09 -0.12 -6.99
CA PRO A 106 6.50 -1.40 -6.45
C PRO A 106 6.56 -1.38 -4.92
N VAL A 107 6.27 -2.53 -4.31
CA VAL A 107 6.20 -2.70 -2.87
C VAL A 107 7.34 -3.60 -2.42
N TYR A 108 8.30 -3.04 -1.67
CA TYR A 108 9.43 -3.78 -1.12
C TYR A 108 9.30 -4.03 0.38
N ASN A 109 8.47 -3.23 1.05
CA ASN A 109 8.23 -3.32 2.47
C ASN A 109 6.81 -2.81 2.81
N TRP A 110 6.46 -2.89 4.09
CA TRP A 110 5.15 -2.47 4.58
C TRP A 110 4.90 -0.96 4.45
N LEU A 111 5.93 -0.09 4.47
CA LEU A 111 5.78 1.35 4.24
C LEU A 111 5.34 1.65 2.81
N ASP A 112 5.89 0.93 1.83
CA ASP A 112 5.48 1.05 0.43
C ASP A 112 4.03 0.61 0.24
N ALA A 113 3.61 -0.44 0.94
CA ALA A 113 2.24 -0.93 0.90
C ALA A 113 1.26 0.11 1.44
N ILE A 114 1.54 0.67 2.62
CA ILE A 114 0.74 1.76 3.20
C ILE A 114 0.72 2.96 2.25
N LEU A 115 1.88 3.37 1.69
CA LEU A 115 1.97 4.49 0.74
C LEU A 115 1.07 4.30 -0.49
N ASN A 116 1.04 3.09 -1.08
CA ASN A 116 0.16 2.79 -2.21
C ASN A 116 -1.32 2.93 -1.81
N VAL A 117 -1.71 2.45 -0.62
CA VAL A 117 -3.09 2.56 -0.12
C VAL A 117 -3.49 4.01 0.11
N VAL A 118 -2.71 4.76 0.88
CA VAL A 118 -3.05 6.16 1.23
C VAL A 118 -2.98 7.09 0.02
N SER A 119 -2.06 6.84 -0.92
CA SER A 119 -2.00 7.66 -2.14
C SER A 119 -3.19 7.42 -3.07
N ARG A 120 -3.77 6.21 -3.05
CA ARG A 120 -4.94 5.82 -3.85
C ARG A 120 -6.27 6.24 -3.25
N TYR A 121 -6.45 6.01 -1.94
CA TYR A 121 -7.74 6.16 -1.26
C TYR A 121 -7.81 7.36 -0.31
N GLY A 122 -6.69 8.05 -0.10
CA GLY A 122 -6.57 9.14 0.86
C GLY A 122 -6.06 8.65 2.22
N GLU A 123 -5.68 9.62 3.06
CA GLU A 123 -5.24 9.41 4.43
C GLU A 123 -6.38 9.73 5.40
N ASP A 124 -6.52 8.93 6.46
CA ASP A 124 -7.45 9.21 7.55
C ASP A 124 -6.72 10.01 8.63
N TRP A 125 -7.25 11.21 8.92
CA TRP A 125 -6.68 12.15 9.89
C TRP A 125 -7.27 11.96 11.29
N ASN A 126 -8.14 10.97 11.48
CA ASN A 126 -8.63 10.62 12.79
C ASN A 126 -7.48 10.08 13.65
N SER A 127 -7.15 10.78 14.74
CA SER A 127 -6.09 10.42 15.67
C SER A 127 -6.29 9.05 16.35
N ASN A 128 -7.50 8.51 16.31
CA ASN A 128 -7.81 7.19 16.84
C ASN A 128 -7.61 6.07 15.81
N THR A 129 -7.32 6.41 14.55
CA THR A 129 -7.09 5.39 13.51
C THR A 129 -5.63 4.98 13.44
N ARG A 130 -5.38 3.70 13.13
CA ARG A 130 -4.03 3.15 12.88
C ARG A 130 -3.97 2.30 11.62
N TRP A 131 -2.84 2.35 10.90
CA TRP A 131 -2.56 1.46 9.78
C TRP A 131 -1.84 0.21 10.31
N ARG A 132 -2.54 -0.92 10.40
CA ARG A 132 -1.93 -2.21 10.71
C ARG A 132 -1.46 -2.87 9.44
N THR A 133 -0.28 -3.49 9.46
CA THR A 133 0.17 -4.35 8.37
C THR A 133 0.36 -5.78 8.83
N THR A 134 0.11 -6.73 7.93
CA THR A 134 0.37 -8.14 8.18
C THR A 134 1.06 -8.72 6.95
N THR A 135 2.26 -9.27 7.14
CA THR A 135 3.07 -9.84 6.07
C THR A 135 3.01 -11.36 6.15
N PRO A 136 2.17 -12.02 5.33
CA PRO A 136 2.14 -13.47 5.30
C PRO A 136 3.46 -14.00 4.71
N PHE A 137 3.85 -15.22 5.09
CA PHE A 137 5.04 -15.88 4.53
C PHE A 137 4.98 -16.00 3.00
N LEU A 138 3.78 -16.21 2.47
CA LEU A 138 3.47 -16.19 1.04
C LEU A 138 2.18 -15.41 0.84
N GLY A 139 2.18 -14.43 -0.06
CA GLY A 139 0.98 -13.68 -0.44
C GLY A 139 1.17 -12.16 -0.36
N PRO A 140 0.08 -11.40 -0.62
CA PRO A 140 0.10 -9.95 -0.56
C PRO A 140 0.29 -9.46 0.88
N ILE A 141 0.83 -8.24 1.02
CA ILE A 141 0.83 -7.53 2.30
C ILE A 141 -0.61 -7.09 2.57
N GLU A 142 -1.14 -7.47 3.74
CA GLU A 142 -2.42 -6.98 4.19
C GLU A 142 -2.23 -5.65 4.91
N VAL A 143 -2.96 -4.63 4.47
CA VAL A 143 -2.96 -3.29 5.06
C VAL A 143 -4.37 -3.02 5.58
N ALA A 144 -4.50 -2.77 6.88
CA ALA A 144 -5.78 -2.52 7.53
C ALA A 144 -5.78 -1.12 8.14
N LEU A 145 -6.86 -0.37 7.93
CA LEU A 145 -7.15 0.85 8.70
C LEU A 145 -8.06 0.46 9.86
N GLU A 146 -7.56 0.56 11.09
CA GLU A 146 -8.32 0.24 12.30
C GLU A 146 -8.69 1.53 13.02
N ASP A 147 -9.95 1.71 13.41
CA ASP A 147 -10.35 2.70 14.41
C ASP A 147 -10.28 2.08 15.82
N ASP A 148 -9.43 2.64 16.68
CA ASP A 148 -9.20 2.20 18.07
C ASP A 148 -9.99 3.04 19.09
N THR A 149 -11.11 3.63 18.68
CA THR A 149 -11.99 4.35 19.61
C THR A 149 -12.52 3.38 20.68
N ASN A 150 -11.93 3.44 21.87
CA ASN A 150 -12.22 2.62 23.07
C ASN A 150 -11.53 1.24 23.14
N GLY A 151 -10.41 0.99 22.47
CA GLY A 151 -9.67 -0.27 22.65
C GLY A 151 -10.31 -1.48 21.94
N GLN A 152 -11.29 -1.22 21.07
CA GLN A 152 -11.99 -2.22 20.25
C GLN A 152 -11.88 -1.75 18.80
N ALA A 153 -11.31 -2.59 17.92
CA ALA A 153 -11.28 -2.30 16.49
C ALA A 153 -12.72 -2.37 15.94
N ILE A 154 -13.32 -1.20 15.69
CA ILE A 154 -14.76 -1.06 15.38
C ILE A 154 -15.06 -0.93 13.88
N ASP A 155 -14.12 -0.42 13.10
CA ASP A 155 -14.20 -0.43 11.63
C ASP A 155 -12.83 -0.84 11.10
N THR A 156 -12.82 -1.75 10.13
CA THR A 156 -11.58 -2.23 9.51
C THR A 156 -11.78 -2.26 8.01
N ARG A 157 -11.18 -1.28 7.34
CA ARG A 157 -10.95 -1.41 5.89
C ARG A 157 -9.72 -2.27 5.68
N LEU A 158 -9.84 -3.28 4.85
CA LEU A 158 -8.76 -4.23 4.58
C LEU A 158 -8.38 -4.17 3.11
N TYR A 159 -7.10 -3.95 2.86
CA TYR A 159 -6.51 -3.93 1.53
C TYR A 159 -5.47 -5.05 1.42
N GLN A 160 -5.45 -5.73 0.29
CA GLN A 160 -4.35 -6.61 -0.10
C GLN A 160 -3.48 -5.90 -1.12
N VAL A 161 -2.22 -5.68 -0.77
CA VAL A 161 -1.24 -4.99 -1.60
C VAL A 161 -0.21 -5.99 -2.12
N PHE A 162 -0.07 -6.07 -3.44
CA PHE A 162 0.86 -6.98 -4.11
C PHE A 162 2.21 -6.30 -4.38
N ASP A 163 3.25 -7.10 -4.61
CA ASP A 163 4.62 -6.62 -4.86
C ASP A 163 4.73 -5.62 -6.02
N ASN A 164 3.84 -5.72 -7.00
CA ASN A 164 3.79 -4.82 -8.15
C ASN A 164 3.00 -3.52 -7.89
N GLY A 165 2.54 -3.30 -6.65
CA GLY A 165 1.72 -2.16 -6.22
C GLY A 165 0.23 -2.29 -6.53
N ASP A 166 -0.25 -3.42 -7.06
CA ASP A 166 -1.69 -3.63 -7.19
C ASP A 166 -2.35 -3.69 -5.82
N ILE A 167 -3.57 -3.14 -5.73
CA ILE A 167 -4.35 -3.10 -4.49
C ILE A 167 -5.71 -3.71 -4.75
N ASN A 168 -6.05 -4.75 -4.01
CA ASN A 168 -7.41 -5.25 -3.90
C ASN A 168 -8.03 -4.69 -2.62
N ASP A 169 -9.17 -4.01 -2.74
CA ASP A 169 -10.01 -3.68 -1.59
C ASP A 169 -10.82 -4.92 -1.21
N VAL A 170 -10.54 -5.45 -0.03
CA VAL A 170 -11.12 -6.68 0.54
C VAL A 170 -12.05 -6.32 1.69
N THR A 171 -12.48 -5.06 1.79
CA THR A 171 -13.42 -4.61 2.81
C THR A 171 -14.78 -5.28 2.57
N TRP A 172 -14.98 -6.42 3.21
CA TRP A 172 -16.31 -7.02 3.37
C TRP A 172 -17.06 -6.10 4.33
N ALA A 173 -18.19 -5.54 3.87
CA ALA A 173 -19.05 -4.71 4.71
C ALA A 173 -19.18 -5.34 6.10
N VAL A 174 -18.62 -4.66 7.12
CA VAL A 174 -18.73 -5.06 8.52
C VAL A 174 -20.21 -5.33 8.76
N GLN A 175 -20.55 -6.58 9.12
CA GLN A 175 -21.92 -6.91 9.46
C GLN A 175 -22.33 -5.98 10.61
N PRO A 176 -23.44 -5.23 10.50
CA PRO A 176 -23.90 -4.41 11.61
C PRO A 176 -24.15 -5.32 12.80
N HIS A 177 -23.42 -5.08 13.89
CA HIS A 177 -23.66 -5.69 15.19
C HIS A 177 -24.87 -5.06 15.88
#